data_AF-A0AA36I460-F1
#
_entry.id   AF-A0AA36I460-F1
#
_cell.length_a   1.000
_cell.length_b   1.000
_cell.length_c   1.000
_cell.angle_alpha   90.00
_cell.angle_beta   90.00
_cell.angle_gamma   90.00
#
_symmetry.space_group_name_H-M   'P 1'
#
loop_
_entity.id
_entity.type
_entity.pdbx_description
1 polymer ?
#
loop_
_entity_poly.entity_id
_entity_poly.type
_entity_poly.pdbx_seq_one_letter_code
_entity_poly.pdbx_strand_id
1 'polypeptide(L)'
;AVCAQTNGVGKSHYIYKKISELQAEHENKPLLHHVEIRETTDISALVSNLLSDPTDPATPTAVHINLAHILPSHVDTLLFELLIVGMLRDTHHSKVYHRRAKKDFFFIEIPNTPGENTAKQLSFCLILPRIFLQMGRDQIDEEMPVLKEEAQGLKITFVKNELLELVGKTLAAMNKMAFDPKSRNFDVTWTGNKATPVPVQDTYDYLFEEVGVSPPLPTLLPGRRQVPTDVPKEIEKKKEHEKNKEAQTPKILLLNREQALALQQELMMAFNLPAFQRELHEIGREHERNSPGFRKAFMKLVRREQLDIIPRYGLKGSEEGVEQMLRSFQLLKDDADVQVNAAAINDLLEIDREQSIGADAPKRKSPIRNKPTQISQVRDMLKWMLKEFSKFTFQADIKDLKRCQDFNLKRTYNPRTECFEDPDGYYHLEGRPELVVMVTSTILPIYGFEPSNQGVQDMLQHCAPFFKDPELGLLLDQVNAKLGMSPAAVQRFHHVVLSLAE
;
A
#
# COMPACT_ATOMS: atom_id res chain seq x y z
N ALA A 1 -14.92 -1.50 -8.66
CA ALA A 1 -14.44 -0.26 -8.03
C ALA A 1 -13.33 0.34 -8.88
N VAL A 2 -13.29 1.66 -9.03
CA VAL A 2 -12.32 2.40 -9.83
C VAL A 2 -11.44 3.22 -8.90
N CYS A 3 -10.13 3.04 -9.03
CA CYS A 3 -9.10 3.67 -8.20
C CYS A 3 -8.07 4.32 -9.14
N ALA A 4 -7.29 5.27 -8.66
CA ALA A 4 -6.13 5.78 -9.39
C ALA A 4 -5.00 6.15 -8.43
N GLN A 5 -3.80 6.33 -8.97
CA GLN A 5 -2.64 6.75 -8.19
C GLN A 5 -2.76 8.20 -7.71
N THR A 6 -3.30 9.07 -8.56
CA THR A 6 -3.41 10.52 -8.33
C THR A 6 -4.80 11.04 -8.70
N ASN A 7 -5.14 12.23 -8.19
CA ASN A 7 -6.36 12.93 -8.57
C ASN A 7 -6.32 13.40 -10.02
N GLY A 8 -7.50 13.53 -10.64
CA GLY A 8 -7.61 14.03 -12.01
C GLY A 8 -7.34 13.00 -13.12
N VAL A 9 -7.07 11.73 -12.79
CA VAL A 9 -6.77 10.67 -13.80
C VAL A 9 -8.02 10.17 -14.56
N GLY A 10 -9.18 10.82 -14.40
CA GLY A 10 -10.39 10.48 -15.16
C GLY A 10 -11.19 9.28 -14.63
N LYS A 11 -11.20 9.03 -13.31
CA LYS A 11 -12.02 7.95 -12.72
C LYS A 11 -13.51 8.05 -13.06
N SER A 12 -14.12 9.23 -12.86
CA SER A 12 -15.51 9.46 -13.22
C SER A 12 -15.72 9.36 -14.74
N HIS A 13 -14.79 9.86 -15.54
CA HIS A 13 -14.82 9.73 -17.01
C HIS A 13 -14.87 8.27 -17.45
N TYR A 14 -14.01 7.42 -16.89
CA TYR A 14 -14.01 5.98 -17.14
C TYR A 14 -15.35 5.34 -16.78
N ILE A 15 -15.90 5.67 -15.60
CA ILE A 15 -17.21 5.16 -15.17
C ILE A 15 -18.31 5.61 -16.13
N TYR A 16 -18.33 6.88 -16.52
CA TYR A 16 -19.29 7.43 -17.47
C TYR A 16 -19.20 6.76 -18.84
N LYS A 17 -18.00 6.42 -19.31
CA LYS A 17 -17.80 5.66 -20.54
C LYS A 17 -18.43 4.27 -20.46
N LYS A 18 -18.20 3.56 -19.35
CA LYS A 18 -18.84 2.25 -19.09
C LYS A 18 -20.36 2.33 -18.99
N ILE A 19 -20.88 3.38 -18.38
CA ILE A 19 -22.34 3.59 -18.31
C ILE A 19 -22.91 3.93 -19.69
N SER A 20 -22.21 4.73 -20.52
CA SER A 20 -22.62 5.03 -21.89
C SER A 20 -22.60 3.78 -22.78
N GLU A 21 -21.62 2.89 -22.61
CA GLU A 21 -21.57 1.58 -23.29
C GLU A 21 -22.79 0.74 -22.89
N LEU A 22 -23.10 0.64 -21.59
CA LEU A 22 -24.30 -0.05 -21.10
C LEU A 22 -25.58 0.59 -21.65
N GLN A 23 -25.63 1.93 -21.74
CA GLN A 23 -26.74 2.65 -22.38
C GLN A 23 -26.95 2.22 -23.82
N ALA A 24 -25.88 2.08 -24.61
CA ALA A 24 -25.99 1.60 -25.98
C ALA A 24 -26.50 0.14 -26.04
N GLU A 25 -26.07 -0.71 -25.11
CA GLU A 25 -26.44 -2.13 -25.06
C GLU A 25 -27.91 -2.37 -24.67
N HIS A 26 -28.52 -1.51 -23.84
CA HIS A 26 -29.93 -1.65 -23.45
C HIS A 26 -30.82 -0.50 -23.92
N GLU A 27 -30.71 -0.13 -25.21
CA GLU A 27 -31.65 0.80 -25.88
C GLU A 27 -31.73 2.18 -25.20
N ASN A 28 -30.58 2.76 -24.85
CA ASN A 28 -30.39 3.98 -24.07
C ASN A 28 -30.73 3.88 -22.56
N LYS A 29 -30.75 2.67 -22.01
CA LYS A 29 -30.83 2.39 -20.57
C LYS A 29 -29.60 1.57 -20.17
N PRO A 30 -29.14 1.57 -18.92
CA PRO A 30 -29.67 2.24 -17.73
C PRO A 30 -29.44 3.75 -17.67
N LEU A 31 -30.26 4.48 -16.91
CA LEU A 31 -29.97 5.88 -16.56
C LEU A 31 -28.91 5.95 -15.44
N LEU A 32 -28.17 7.05 -15.39
CA LEU A 32 -27.20 7.32 -14.34
C LEU A 32 -27.92 7.80 -13.08
N HIS A 33 -27.71 7.07 -11.98
CA HIS A 33 -28.06 7.51 -10.63
C HIS A 33 -26.78 7.79 -9.84
N HIS A 34 -26.52 9.04 -9.51
CA HIS A 34 -25.30 9.43 -8.81
C HIS A 34 -25.54 9.52 -7.30
N VAL A 35 -24.72 8.82 -6.53
CA VAL A 35 -24.83 8.75 -5.07
C VAL A 35 -23.48 9.11 -4.45
N GLU A 36 -23.48 10.14 -3.61
CA GLU A 36 -22.27 10.55 -2.88
C GLU A 36 -22.27 10.01 -1.46
N ILE A 37 -21.14 9.47 -1.03
CA ILE A 37 -20.90 9.13 0.37
C ILE A 37 -19.79 10.04 0.91
N ARG A 38 -20.12 10.79 1.95
CA ARG A 38 -19.30 11.80 2.61
C ARG A 38 -19.24 11.48 4.10
N GLU A 39 -18.39 12.16 4.85
CA GLU A 39 -18.23 11.99 6.32
C GLU A 39 -19.57 11.99 7.09
N THR A 40 -20.53 12.82 6.67
CA THR A 40 -21.85 12.97 7.30
C THR A 40 -22.92 12.04 6.75
N THR A 41 -22.59 11.16 5.80
CA THR A 41 -23.57 10.24 5.21
C THR A 41 -23.86 9.12 6.20
N ASP A 42 -25.07 9.11 6.73
CA ASP A 42 -25.60 7.98 7.51
C ASP A 42 -26.43 7.02 6.62
N ILE A 43 -26.90 5.93 7.23
CA ILE A 43 -27.73 4.93 6.54
C ILE A 43 -29.05 5.53 6.03
N SER A 44 -29.63 6.52 6.71
CA SER A 44 -30.91 7.12 6.34
C SER A 44 -30.79 7.95 5.07
N ALA A 45 -29.74 8.79 5.00
CA ALA A 45 -29.38 9.57 3.83
C ALA A 45 -29.06 8.66 2.64
N LEU A 46 -28.26 7.61 2.86
CA LEU A 46 -27.92 6.65 1.80
C LEU A 46 -29.14 5.91 1.25
N VAL A 47 -29.99 5.36 2.13
CA VAL A 47 -31.23 4.67 1.73
C VAL A 47 -32.17 5.63 1.00
N SER A 48 -32.33 6.86 1.49
CA SER A 48 -33.20 7.86 0.85
C SER A 48 -32.67 8.26 -0.54
N ASN A 49 -31.36 8.45 -0.70
CA ASN A 49 -30.74 8.72 -2.00
C ASN A 49 -30.93 7.54 -2.97
N LEU A 50 -30.72 6.31 -2.53
CA LEU A 50 -30.92 5.12 -3.38
C LEU A 50 -32.39 4.91 -3.77
N LEU A 51 -33.33 5.19 -2.88
CA LEU A 51 -34.77 5.12 -3.17
C LEU A 51 -35.27 6.28 -4.04
N SER A 52 -34.51 7.36 -4.16
CA SER A 52 -34.83 8.48 -5.05
C SER A 52 -34.45 8.23 -6.51
N ASP A 53 -33.93 7.03 -6.86
CA ASP A 53 -33.66 6.63 -8.23
C ASP A 53 -34.93 6.84 -9.09
N PRO A 54 -34.92 7.77 -10.06
CA PRO A 54 -36.08 8.09 -10.88
C PRO A 54 -36.40 7.01 -11.93
N THR A 55 -35.52 6.02 -12.06
CA THR A 55 -35.61 4.95 -13.06
C THR A 55 -36.74 3.99 -12.75
N ASP A 56 -37.54 3.64 -13.77
CA ASP A 56 -38.60 2.64 -13.66
C ASP A 56 -38.03 1.34 -13.06
N PRO A 57 -38.64 0.76 -12.00
CA PRO A 57 -38.27 -0.53 -11.43
C PRO A 57 -38.08 -1.67 -12.45
N ALA A 58 -38.80 -1.62 -13.57
CA ALA A 58 -38.70 -2.59 -14.66
C ALA A 58 -37.39 -2.46 -15.45
N THR A 59 -36.78 -1.27 -15.47
CA THR A 59 -35.59 -0.96 -16.25
C THR A 59 -34.29 -1.10 -15.43
N PRO A 60 -33.16 -1.43 -16.07
CA PRO A 60 -31.86 -1.42 -15.41
C PRO A 60 -31.48 0.00 -14.95
N THR A 61 -30.68 0.11 -13.88
CA THR A 61 -30.11 1.38 -13.40
C THR A 61 -28.59 1.27 -13.23
N ALA A 62 -27.88 2.37 -13.47
CA ALA A 62 -26.44 2.45 -13.25
C ALA A 62 -26.17 3.42 -12.10
N VAL A 63 -25.80 2.86 -10.95
CA VAL A 63 -25.51 3.63 -9.75
C VAL A 63 -24.02 3.94 -9.68
N HIS A 64 -23.65 5.21 -9.79
CA HIS A 64 -22.28 5.69 -9.54
C HIS A 64 -22.17 6.14 -8.08
N ILE A 65 -21.53 5.32 -7.25
CA ILE A 65 -21.23 5.63 -5.85
C ILE A 65 -19.87 6.34 -5.80
N ASN A 66 -19.89 7.63 -5.48
CA ASN A 66 -18.70 8.46 -5.34
C ASN A 66 -18.31 8.61 -3.87
N LEU A 67 -17.20 7.98 -3.47
CA LEU A 67 -16.68 8.04 -2.11
C LEU A 67 -15.78 9.28 -1.94
N ALA A 68 -16.07 10.09 -0.92
CA ALA A 68 -15.24 11.22 -0.54
C ALA A 68 -13.90 10.79 0.10
N HIS A 69 -12.95 11.72 0.18
CA HIS A 69 -11.65 11.48 0.83
C HIS A 69 -11.75 11.26 2.35
N ILE A 70 -12.74 11.86 3.01
CA ILE A 70 -13.10 11.61 4.41
C ILE A 70 -14.44 10.87 4.42
N LEU A 71 -14.44 9.69 5.04
CA LEU A 71 -15.58 8.77 5.06
C LEU A 71 -15.95 8.42 6.50
N PRO A 72 -17.22 8.09 6.75
CA PRO A 72 -17.65 7.62 8.05
C PRO A 72 -17.05 6.22 8.33
N SER A 73 -16.75 5.93 9.59
CA SER A 73 -16.08 4.68 10.00
C SER A 73 -16.85 3.40 9.66
N HIS A 74 -18.14 3.49 9.38
CA HIS A 74 -19.03 2.36 9.09
C HIS A 74 -19.31 2.17 7.58
N VAL A 75 -18.63 2.91 6.70
CA VAL A 75 -18.86 2.83 5.24
C VAL A 75 -18.59 1.43 4.66
N ASP A 76 -17.61 0.69 5.17
CA ASP A 76 -17.33 -0.68 4.74
C ASP A 76 -18.53 -1.61 4.99
N THR A 77 -19.17 -1.47 6.15
CA THR A 77 -20.39 -2.21 6.49
C THR A 77 -21.54 -1.84 5.56
N LEU A 78 -21.75 -0.55 5.29
CA LEU A 78 -22.79 -0.09 4.35
C LEU A 78 -22.57 -0.64 2.94
N LEU A 79 -21.34 -0.59 2.44
CA LEU A 79 -21.02 -1.12 1.10
C LEU A 79 -21.15 -2.63 1.05
N PHE A 80 -20.78 -3.36 2.11
CA PHE A 80 -20.98 -4.80 2.21
C PHE A 80 -22.46 -5.18 2.20
N GLU A 81 -23.27 -4.52 3.01
CA GLU A 81 -24.72 -4.71 3.07
C GLU A 81 -25.39 -4.40 1.72
N LEU A 82 -24.99 -3.32 1.07
CA LEU A 82 -25.53 -2.93 -0.23
C LEU A 82 -25.13 -3.91 -1.36
N LEU A 83 -23.85 -4.29 -1.44
CA LEU A 83 -23.32 -4.99 -2.61
C LEU A 83 -23.32 -6.50 -2.47
N ILE A 84 -23.15 -7.03 -1.26
CA ILE A 84 -23.12 -8.48 -1.00
C ILE A 84 -24.46 -8.96 -0.47
N VAL A 85 -24.97 -8.32 0.60
CA VAL A 85 -26.27 -8.70 1.17
C VAL A 85 -27.41 -8.27 0.23
N GLY A 86 -27.25 -7.15 -0.46
CA GLY A 86 -28.24 -6.62 -1.39
C GLY A 86 -29.39 -5.88 -0.69
N MET A 87 -29.19 -5.43 0.55
CA MET A 87 -30.23 -4.74 1.32
C MET A 87 -29.62 -3.72 2.27
N LEU A 88 -30.20 -2.53 2.33
CA LEU A 88 -29.93 -1.51 3.35
C LEU A 88 -31.22 -1.19 4.09
N ARG A 89 -31.15 -1.09 5.42
CA ARG A 89 -32.33 -0.83 6.27
C ARG A 89 -32.10 0.39 7.15
N ASP A 90 -32.89 1.44 6.92
CA ASP A 90 -33.04 2.54 7.85
C ASP A 90 -34.11 2.19 8.89
N THR A 91 -33.67 1.82 10.09
CA THR A 91 -34.55 1.44 11.20
C THR A 91 -35.30 2.63 11.81
N HIS A 92 -34.77 3.85 11.70
CA HIS A 92 -35.39 5.04 12.27
C HIS A 92 -36.64 5.46 11.48
N HIS A 93 -36.55 5.41 10.15
CA HIS A 93 -37.67 5.77 9.27
C HIS A 93 -38.41 4.57 8.69
N SER A 94 -38.04 3.35 9.08
CA SER A 94 -38.62 2.10 8.57
C SER A 94 -38.57 1.98 7.04
N LYS A 95 -37.52 2.51 6.41
CA LYS A 95 -37.27 2.40 4.97
C LYS A 95 -36.28 1.28 4.68
N VAL A 96 -36.51 0.55 3.60
CA VAL A 96 -35.62 -0.53 3.16
C VAL A 96 -35.34 -0.34 1.68
N TYR A 97 -34.06 -0.35 1.31
CA TYR A 97 -33.62 -0.43 -0.07
C TYR A 97 -33.20 -1.87 -0.38
N HIS A 98 -33.73 -2.43 -1.47
CA HIS A 98 -33.34 -3.74 -1.97
C HIS A 98 -32.65 -3.61 -3.31
N ARG A 99 -31.43 -4.13 -3.41
CA ARG A 99 -30.68 -4.20 -4.67
C ARG A 99 -31.34 -5.18 -5.63
N ARG A 100 -31.55 -4.76 -6.87
CA ARG A 100 -32.04 -5.60 -7.97
C ARG A 100 -30.84 -6.29 -8.64
N ALA A 101 -30.44 -7.45 -8.12
CA ALA A 101 -29.18 -8.13 -8.48
C ALA A 101 -28.87 -8.28 -9.99
N LYS A 102 -29.89 -8.40 -10.85
CA LYS A 102 -29.73 -8.55 -12.32
C LYS A 102 -29.93 -7.26 -13.13
N LYS A 103 -30.29 -6.15 -12.47
CA LYS A 103 -30.69 -4.90 -13.12
C LYS A 103 -29.86 -3.70 -12.66
N ASP A 104 -29.33 -3.74 -11.44
CA ASP A 104 -28.54 -2.64 -10.90
C ASP A 104 -27.04 -2.87 -11.14
N PHE A 105 -26.44 -1.94 -11.86
CA PHE A 105 -25.00 -1.88 -12.11
C PHE A 105 -24.38 -0.85 -11.16
N PHE A 106 -23.54 -1.31 -10.24
CA PHE A 106 -22.88 -0.43 -9.27
C PHE A 106 -21.44 -0.14 -9.67
N PHE A 107 -21.11 1.13 -9.82
CA PHE A 107 -19.77 1.64 -10.04
C PHE A 107 -19.32 2.43 -8.82
N ILE A 108 -18.30 1.94 -8.12
CA ILE A 108 -17.74 2.64 -6.96
C ILE A 108 -16.48 3.38 -7.41
N GLU A 109 -16.47 4.69 -7.21
CA GLU A 109 -15.29 5.53 -7.34
C GLU A 109 -14.64 5.69 -5.96
N ILE A 110 -13.41 5.20 -5.83
CA ILE A 110 -12.62 5.31 -4.58
C ILE A 110 -11.77 6.58 -4.68
N PRO A 111 -11.76 7.45 -3.66
CA PRO A 111 -10.93 8.65 -3.66
C PRO A 111 -9.46 8.27 -3.72
N ASN A 112 -8.66 9.10 -4.38
CA ASN A 112 -7.22 8.88 -4.34
C ASN A 112 -6.69 9.47 -3.04
N THR A 113 -5.81 8.71 -2.40
CA THR A 113 -5.00 9.19 -1.29
C THR A 113 -3.56 8.76 -1.52
N PRO A 114 -2.58 9.57 -1.09
CA PRO A 114 -1.19 9.15 -1.08
C PRO A 114 -1.06 7.76 -0.46
N GLY A 115 -0.34 6.86 -1.13
CA GLY A 115 -0.14 5.48 -0.66
C GLY A 115 -1.40 4.61 -0.62
N GLU A 116 -2.50 5.01 -1.28
CA GLU A 116 -3.81 4.33 -1.24
C GLU A 116 -4.40 4.20 0.18
N ASN A 117 -4.10 5.12 1.09
CA ASN A 117 -4.52 5.02 2.48
C ASN A 117 -6.03 4.84 2.67
N THR A 118 -6.87 5.61 1.97
CA THR A 118 -8.32 5.44 2.02
C THR A 118 -8.75 4.09 1.45
N ALA A 119 -8.18 3.62 0.34
CA ALA A 119 -8.53 2.31 -0.20
C ALA A 119 -8.13 1.17 0.75
N LYS A 120 -7.00 1.32 1.48
CA LYS A 120 -6.54 0.39 2.51
C LYS A 120 -7.42 0.41 3.77
N GLN A 121 -7.90 1.60 4.16
CA GLN A 121 -8.85 1.76 5.26
C GLN A 121 -10.22 1.15 4.92
N LEU A 122 -10.60 1.18 3.63
CA LEU A 122 -11.78 0.53 3.09
C LEU A 122 -11.49 -0.95 2.77
N SER A 123 -11.29 -1.75 3.82
CA SER A 123 -10.98 -3.18 3.72
C SER A 123 -11.93 -3.94 2.80
N PHE A 124 -13.22 -3.57 2.77
CA PHE A 124 -14.20 -4.19 1.89
C PHE A 124 -13.97 -3.82 0.41
N CYS A 125 -13.53 -2.60 0.12
CA CYS A 125 -13.23 -2.19 -1.25
C CYS A 125 -12.01 -2.94 -1.84
N LEU A 126 -11.13 -3.50 -1.00
CA LEU A 126 -9.99 -4.32 -1.44
C LEU A 126 -10.41 -5.67 -2.05
N ILE A 127 -11.57 -6.21 -1.67
CA ILE A 127 -12.07 -7.50 -2.18
C ILE A 127 -12.95 -7.37 -3.43
N LEU A 128 -13.32 -6.15 -3.81
CA LEU A 128 -14.12 -5.90 -5.01
C LEU A 128 -13.25 -6.06 -6.27
N PRO A 129 -13.84 -6.38 -7.43
CA PRO A 129 -13.14 -6.23 -8.71
C PRO A 129 -12.68 -4.77 -8.89
N ARG A 130 -11.37 -4.57 -9.02
CA ARG A 130 -10.74 -3.24 -9.09
C ARG A 130 -10.21 -2.95 -10.48
N ILE A 131 -10.40 -1.70 -10.88
CA ILE A 131 -9.76 -1.10 -12.05
C ILE A 131 -8.88 0.02 -11.52
N PHE A 132 -7.60 -0.05 -11.82
CA PHE A 132 -6.62 0.94 -11.43
C PHE A 132 -6.24 1.78 -12.64
N LEU A 133 -6.57 3.06 -12.61
CA LEU A 133 -6.26 3.99 -13.67
C LEU A 133 -4.91 4.65 -13.39
N GLN A 134 -4.10 4.72 -14.42
CA GLN A 134 -2.85 5.49 -14.45
C GLN A 134 -2.95 6.51 -15.55
N MET A 135 -2.44 7.72 -15.32
CA MET A 135 -2.35 8.72 -16.36
C MET A 135 -1.30 8.28 -17.35
N GLY A 136 -1.64 8.27 -18.64
CA GLY A 136 -0.72 7.88 -19.69
C GLY A 136 -1.24 8.29 -21.05
N ARG A 137 -0.33 8.26 -22.04
CA ARG A 137 -0.58 8.60 -23.43
C ARG A 137 -1.78 7.86 -24.02
N ASP A 138 -1.94 6.58 -23.69
CA ASP A 138 -3.02 5.74 -24.22
C ASP A 138 -4.36 5.91 -23.47
N GLN A 139 -4.39 6.71 -22.41
CA GLN A 139 -5.56 6.89 -21.54
C GLN A 139 -6.24 8.25 -21.76
N ILE A 140 -5.66 9.15 -22.56
CA ILE A 140 -6.32 10.38 -22.97
C ILE A 140 -7.43 10.07 -23.97
N ASP A 141 -8.59 10.70 -23.79
CA ASP A 141 -9.79 10.44 -24.60
C ASP A 141 -10.09 11.63 -25.51
N GLU A 142 -10.44 11.36 -26.77
CA GLU A 142 -10.82 12.37 -27.76
C GLU A 142 -12.21 12.93 -27.51
N GLU A 143 -13.02 12.18 -26.76
CA GLU A 143 -14.38 12.54 -26.42
C GLU A 143 -14.49 12.91 -24.94
N MET A 144 -15.44 13.78 -24.61
CA MET A 144 -15.77 14.12 -23.23
C MET A 144 -17.23 13.74 -22.92
N PRO A 145 -17.52 13.29 -21.69
CA PRO A 145 -18.87 12.96 -21.27
C PRO A 145 -19.70 14.24 -21.13
N VAL A 146 -20.93 14.18 -21.63
CA VAL A 146 -21.98 15.18 -21.50
C VAL A 146 -23.19 14.51 -20.87
N LEU A 147 -23.54 14.98 -19.68
CA LEU A 147 -24.71 14.54 -18.95
C LEU A 147 -25.92 15.34 -19.47
N LYS A 148 -26.92 14.63 -19.98
CA LYS A 148 -28.19 15.19 -20.46
C LYS A 148 -29.28 14.78 -19.50
N GLU A 149 -30.00 15.75 -18.97
CA GLU A 149 -31.18 15.51 -18.15
C GLU A 149 -32.35 15.12 -19.06
N GLU A 150 -32.90 13.92 -18.82
CA GLU A 150 -34.13 13.45 -19.43
C GLU A 150 -35.21 13.38 -18.33
N ALA A 151 -36.49 13.31 -18.72
CA ALA A 151 -37.62 13.32 -17.78
C ALA A 151 -37.55 12.21 -16.70
N GLN A 152 -36.76 11.16 -16.94
CA GLN A 152 -36.65 9.98 -16.09
C GLN A 152 -35.27 9.85 -15.42
N GLY A 153 -34.31 10.76 -15.64
CA GLY A 153 -32.97 10.70 -15.07
C GLY A 153 -31.86 11.23 -15.98
N LEU A 154 -30.60 10.95 -15.62
CA LEU A 154 -29.43 11.44 -16.35
C LEU A 154 -28.96 10.44 -17.40
N LYS A 155 -28.91 10.87 -18.66
CA LYS A 155 -28.30 10.13 -19.77
C LYS A 155 -26.88 10.63 -20.01
N ILE A 156 -25.96 9.71 -20.32
CA ILE A 156 -24.58 10.06 -20.64
C ILE A 156 -24.41 9.95 -22.15
N THR A 157 -23.85 10.98 -22.75
CA THR A 157 -23.43 10.97 -24.15
C THR A 157 -21.99 11.42 -24.24
N PHE A 158 -21.24 10.94 -25.22
CA PHE A 158 -19.88 11.42 -25.47
C PHE A 158 -19.90 12.33 -26.69
N VAL A 159 -19.18 13.44 -26.59
CA VAL A 159 -19.01 14.40 -27.68
C VAL A 159 -17.54 14.66 -27.90
N LYS A 160 -17.16 15.00 -29.13
CA LYS A 160 -15.79 15.37 -29.46
C LYS A 160 -15.29 16.51 -28.55
N ASN A 161 -14.10 16.36 -27.98
CA ASN A 161 -13.47 17.36 -27.15
C ASN A 161 -12.77 18.42 -28.02
N GLU A 162 -13.54 19.37 -28.54
CA GLU A 162 -13.03 20.45 -29.42
C GLU A 162 -11.95 21.30 -28.75
N LEU A 163 -12.01 21.46 -27.41
CA LEU A 163 -11.00 22.19 -26.64
C LEU A 163 -9.65 21.46 -26.66
N LEU A 164 -9.67 20.14 -26.44
CA LEU A 164 -8.45 19.33 -26.48
C LEU A 164 -7.84 19.30 -27.89
N GLU A 165 -8.67 19.20 -28.92
CA GLU A 165 -8.21 19.29 -30.31
C GLU A 165 -7.57 20.66 -30.60
N LEU A 166 -8.18 21.75 -30.14
CA LEU A 166 -7.64 23.10 -30.29
C LEU A 166 -6.29 23.26 -29.57
N VAL A 167 -6.17 22.72 -28.35
CA VAL A 167 -4.91 22.69 -27.60
C VAL A 167 -3.85 21.93 -28.39
N GLY A 168 -4.15 20.71 -28.87
CA GLY A 168 -3.23 19.91 -29.69
C GLY A 168 -2.74 20.64 -30.94
N LYS A 169 -3.66 21.28 -31.67
CA LYS A 169 -3.33 22.12 -32.84
C LYS A 169 -2.42 23.28 -32.49
N THR A 170 -2.69 23.95 -31.37
CA THR A 170 -1.91 25.11 -30.90
C THR A 170 -0.50 24.68 -30.51
N LEU A 171 -0.37 23.60 -29.74
CA LEU A 171 0.92 23.06 -29.31
C LEU A 171 1.76 22.56 -30.49
N ALA A 172 1.14 21.86 -31.44
CA ALA A 172 1.84 21.44 -32.67
C ALA A 172 2.33 22.64 -33.50
N ALA A 173 1.59 23.76 -33.51
CA ALA A 173 2.02 25.00 -34.16
C ALA A 173 3.16 25.69 -33.39
N MET A 174 3.10 25.71 -32.05
CA MET A 174 4.17 26.22 -31.18
C MET A 174 5.46 25.44 -31.37
N ASN A 175 5.40 24.10 -31.39
CA ASN A 175 6.57 23.24 -31.59
C ASN A 175 7.22 23.46 -32.97
N LYS A 176 6.42 23.80 -33.99
CA LYS A 176 6.92 24.20 -35.32
C LYS A 176 7.40 25.65 -35.38
N MET A 177 7.35 26.40 -34.28
CA MET A 177 7.63 27.84 -34.20
C MET A 177 6.77 28.66 -35.17
N ALA A 178 5.52 28.28 -35.37
CA ALA A 178 4.62 28.97 -36.31
C ALA A 178 4.21 30.39 -35.85
N PHE A 179 4.43 30.70 -34.56
CA PHE A 179 4.15 32.00 -33.96
C PHE A 179 5.39 32.89 -33.81
N ASP A 180 6.59 32.40 -34.15
CA ASP A 180 7.82 33.19 -34.09
C ASP A 180 8.07 33.88 -35.44
N PRO A 181 8.02 35.22 -35.53
CA PRO A 181 8.27 35.95 -36.79
C PRO A 181 9.64 35.69 -37.42
N LYS A 182 10.61 35.17 -36.65
CA LYS A 182 11.95 34.81 -37.14
C LYS A 182 12.03 33.39 -37.69
N SER A 183 11.04 32.55 -37.41
CA SER A 183 10.98 31.18 -37.90
C SER A 183 10.61 31.11 -39.37
N ARG A 184 11.14 30.11 -40.08
CA ARG A 184 10.72 29.80 -41.47
C ARG A 184 9.27 29.32 -41.55
N ASN A 185 8.70 28.89 -40.43
CA ASN A 185 7.34 28.36 -40.36
C ASN A 185 6.34 29.42 -39.86
N PHE A 186 6.73 30.69 -39.72
CA PHE A 186 5.84 31.75 -39.25
C PHE A 186 4.60 31.87 -40.14
N ASP A 187 3.42 31.74 -39.54
CA ASP A 187 2.14 31.86 -40.24
C ASP A 187 1.23 32.86 -39.52
N VAL A 188 1.23 34.09 -40.03
CA VAL A 188 0.36 35.18 -39.53
C VAL A 188 -1.14 34.90 -39.75
N THR A 189 -1.47 33.95 -40.64
CA THR A 189 -2.85 33.58 -40.94
C THR A 189 -3.34 32.35 -40.18
N TRP A 190 -2.50 31.82 -39.28
CA TRP A 190 -2.80 30.64 -38.50
C TRP A 190 -4.07 30.83 -37.69
N THR A 191 -4.98 29.87 -37.78
CA THR A 191 -6.15 29.77 -36.90
C THR A 191 -6.39 28.31 -36.54
N GLY A 192 -6.90 28.06 -35.34
CA GLY A 192 -7.23 26.69 -34.89
C GLY A 192 -8.23 25.97 -35.80
N ASN A 193 -9.10 26.71 -36.50
CA ASN A 193 -10.07 26.13 -37.43
C ASN A 193 -9.43 25.67 -38.76
N LYS A 194 -8.32 26.29 -39.17
CA LYS A 194 -7.60 25.92 -40.41
C LYS A 194 -6.50 24.88 -40.16
N ALA A 195 -6.02 24.77 -38.93
CA ALA A 195 -4.98 23.83 -38.57
C ALA A 195 -5.45 22.37 -38.70
N THR A 196 -4.58 21.51 -39.20
CA THR A 196 -4.80 20.06 -39.29
C THR A 196 -5.01 19.47 -37.89
N PRO A 197 -6.04 18.65 -37.65
CA PRO A 197 -6.20 17.94 -36.39
C PRO A 197 -4.96 17.14 -36.03
N VAL A 198 -4.64 17.14 -34.74
CA VAL A 198 -3.49 16.43 -34.17
C VAL A 198 -4.05 15.22 -33.41
N PRO A 199 -3.49 14.00 -33.58
CA PRO A 199 -3.87 12.85 -32.76
C PRO A 199 -3.78 13.18 -31.27
N VAL A 200 -4.71 12.68 -30.47
CA VAL A 200 -4.75 13.03 -29.04
C VAL A 200 -3.53 12.53 -28.27
N GLN A 201 -2.95 11.42 -28.70
CA GLN A 201 -1.70 10.89 -28.14
C GLN A 201 -0.53 11.85 -28.37
N ASP A 202 -0.45 12.47 -29.56
CA ASP A 202 0.59 13.47 -29.85
C ASP A 202 0.31 14.77 -29.08
N THR A 203 -0.97 15.11 -28.87
CA THR A 203 -1.36 16.24 -28.00
C THR A 203 -0.89 16.04 -26.57
N TYR A 204 -1.02 14.80 -26.05
CA TYR A 204 -0.48 14.44 -24.75
C TYR A 204 1.03 14.61 -24.68
N ASP A 205 1.76 14.14 -25.71
CA ASP A 205 3.21 14.27 -25.77
C ASP A 205 3.64 15.75 -25.76
N TYR A 206 2.99 16.60 -26.57
CA TYR A 206 3.29 18.05 -26.57
C TYR A 206 2.98 18.72 -25.24
N LEU A 207 1.86 18.37 -24.59
CA LEU A 207 1.54 18.87 -23.24
C LEU A 207 2.64 18.47 -22.25
N PHE A 208 3.12 17.24 -22.36
CA PHE A 208 4.15 16.73 -21.47
C PHE A 208 5.49 17.44 -21.68
N GLU A 209 5.89 17.66 -22.94
CA GLU A 209 7.09 18.41 -23.31
C GLU A 209 7.05 19.86 -22.79
N GLU A 210 5.93 20.56 -22.95
CA GLU A 210 5.79 21.97 -22.54
C GLU A 210 5.78 22.17 -21.01
N VAL A 211 5.25 21.20 -20.25
CA VAL A 211 5.25 21.30 -18.77
C VAL A 211 6.66 21.02 -18.19
N GLY A 212 7.62 20.60 -19.03
CA GLY A 212 9.01 20.42 -18.62
C GLY A 212 9.23 19.26 -17.65
N VAL A 213 8.25 18.36 -17.55
CA VAL A 213 8.40 17.09 -16.83
C VAL A 213 9.01 16.12 -17.83
N SER A 214 10.08 15.40 -17.48
CA SER A 214 10.57 14.29 -18.32
C SER A 214 9.65 13.09 -18.12
N PRO A 215 9.24 12.36 -19.19
CA PRO A 215 8.26 11.28 -19.05
C PRO A 215 8.76 10.25 -18.04
N PRO A 216 7.91 9.76 -17.13
CA PRO A 216 8.31 8.69 -16.22
C PRO A 216 8.76 7.52 -17.09
N LEU A 217 10.04 7.14 -16.93
CA LEU A 217 10.62 5.98 -17.62
C LEU A 217 9.68 4.78 -17.44
N PRO A 218 9.40 4.01 -18.50
CA PRO A 218 8.55 2.82 -18.40
C PRO A 218 9.11 1.94 -17.28
N THR A 219 8.31 1.74 -16.23
CA THR A 219 8.66 0.81 -15.18
C THR A 219 8.57 -0.57 -15.79
N LEU A 220 9.71 -1.11 -16.23
CA LEU A 220 9.84 -2.49 -16.70
C LEU A 220 9.55 -3.42 -15.53
N LEU A 221 8.27 -3.73 -15.31
CA LEU A 221 7.90 -4.84 -14.46
C LEU A 221 8.47 -6.12 -15.10
N PRO A 222 9.19 -6.97 -14.36
CA PRO A 222 9.68 -8.23 -14.88
C PRO A 222 8.48 -9.09 -15.27
N GLY A 223 8.27 -9.26 -16.57
CA GLY A 223 7.27 -10.13 -17.13
C GLY A 223 7.44 -11.55 -16.58
N ARG A 224 6.39 -12.03 -15.92
CA ARG A 224 6.23 -13.41 -15.48
C ARG A 224 6.32 -14.33 -16.71
N ARG A 225 7.51 -14.90 -16.98
CA ARG A 225 7.69 -15.95 -18.00
C ARG A 225 6.81 -17.15 -17.63
N GLN A 226 5.74 -17.37 -18.38
CA GLN A 226 5.09 -18.67 -18.43
C GLN A 226 6.05 -19.62 -19.16
N VAL A 227 6.49 -20.66 -18.46
CA VAL A 227 7.24 -21.77 -19.07
C VAL A 227 6.20 -22.66 -19.78
N PRO A 228 6.32 -22.88 -21.10
CA PRO A 228 5.49 -23.87 -21.78
C PRO A 228 5.95 -25.27 -21.38
N THR A 229 5.08 -26.02 -20.71
CA THR A 229 5.22 -27.46 -20.52
C THR A 229 4.73 -28.18 -21.76
N ASP A 230 5.66 -28.62 -22.60
CA ASP A 230 5.43 -29.71 -23.55
C ASP A 230 6.51 -30.78 -23.33
N VAL A 231 6.05 -31.97 -22.95
CA VAL A 231 6.83 -33.22 -22.95
C VAL A 231 6.26 -34.11 -24.04
N PRO A 232 7.10 -34.70 -24.89
CA PRO A 232 6.88 -36.09 -25.27
C PRO A 232 7.99 -37.05 -24.83
N LYS A 233 7.55 -38.24 -24.46
CA LYS A 233 8.31 -39.44 -24.05
C LYS A 233 9.13 -40.03 -25.21
N GLU A 234 10.29 -40.62 -24.90
CA GLU A 234 10.61 -42.06 -25.04
C GLU A 234 12.13 -42.30 -24.96
N ILE A 235 12.59 -43.09 -23.97
CA ILE A 235 13.23 -44.41 -24.12
C ILE A 235 14.68 -44.36 -24.67
N GLU A 236 15.68 -44.64 -23.81
CA GLU A 236 16.43 -45.91 -23.82
C GLU A 236 17.58 -45.95 -22.78
N LYS A 237 17.88 -47.20 -22.35
CA LYS A 237 19.17 -47.73 -21.85
C LYS A 237 19.57 -47.58 -20.38
N LYS A 238 19.13 -48.62 -19.68
CA LYS A 238 19.81 -49.42 -18.64
C LYS A 238 21.35 -49.52 -18.78
N LYS A 239 21.98 -49.67 -17.60
CA LYS A 239 23.30 -50.25 -17.26
C LYS A 239 24.52 -49.33 -17.35
N GLU A 240 24.77 -48.63 -16.25
CA GLU A 240 26.06 -48.59 -15.55
C GLU A 240 25.90 -47.76 -14.27
N HIS A 241 26.77 -47.98 -13.28
CA HIS A 241 26.84 -47.30 -11.97
C HIS A 241 26.16 -48.00 -10.78
N GLU A 242 26.46 -49.29 -10.64
CA GLU A 242 26.65 -49.93 -9.33
C GLU A 242 28.14 -49.85 -8.95
N LYS A 243 28.64 -48.65 -8.63
CA LYS A 243 29.95 -48.41 -7.97
C LYS A 243 30.15 -46.90 -7.73
N ASN A 244 29.47 -46.37 -6.72
CA ASN A 244 29.93 -45.23 -5.92
C ASN A 244 28.94 -44.97 -4.77
N LYS A 245 29.07 -45.78 -3.72
CA LYS A 245 28.62 -45.40 -2.36
C LYS A 245 29.83 -44.82 -1.62
N GLU A 246 30.36 -43.71 -2.11
CA GLU A 246 31.01 -42.76 -1.22
C GLU A 246 29.88 -41.99 -0.53
N ALA A 247 29.88 -42.01 0.79
CA ALA A 247 28.90 -41.32 1.62
C ALA A 247 28.99 -39.81 1.33
N GLN A 248 28.20 -39.33 0.37
CA GLN A 248 27.97 -37.90 0.18
C GLN A 248 27.30 -37.38 1.45
N THR A 249 28.09 -36.77 2.32
CA THR A 249 27.56 -35.94 3.40
C THR A 249 26.57 -34.96 2.78
N PRO A 250 25.29 -34.98 3.21
CA PRO A 250 24.25 -34.16 2.61
C PRO A 250 24.69 -32.70 2.68
N LYS A 251 24.84 -32.05 1.52
CA LYS A 251 25.11 -30.60 1.45
C LYS A 251 23.98 -29.89 2.17
N ILE A 252 24.31 -29.26 3.29
CA ILE A 252 23.37 -28.44 4.06
C ILE A 252 22.99 -27.26 3.19
N LEU A 253 21.73 -27.18 2.78
CA LEU A 253 21.19 -26.03 2.06
C LEU A 253 21.01 -24.90 3.08
N LEU A 254 21.76 -23.82 2.91
CA LEU A 254 21.64 -22.60 3.70
C LEU A 254 20.97 -21.53 2.85
N LEU A 255 20.02 -20.79 3.44
CA LEU A 255 19.37 -19.68 2.77
C LEU A 255 20.36 -18.54 2.57
N ASN A 256 20.35 -17.93 1.39
CA ASN A 256 21.03 -16.65 1.21
C ASN A 256 20.21 -15.51 1.88
N ARG A 257 20.79 -14.31 1.96
CA ARG A 257 20.16 -13.14 2.58
C ARG A 257 18.78 -12.83 2.01
N GLU A 258 18.64 -12.79 0.69
CA GLU A 258 17.38 -12.44 0.01
C GLU A 258 16.29 -13.49 0.26
N GLN A 259 16.66 -14.77 0.19
CA GLN A 259 15.76 -15.88 0.50
C GLN A 259 15.30 -15.85 1.95
N ALA A 260 16.20 -15.54 2.89
CA ALA A 260 15.86 -15.44 4.30
C ALA A 260 14.85 -14.30 4.56
N LEU A 261 15.07 -13.12 3.96
CA LEU A 261 14.16 -11.98 4.10
C LEU A 261 12.79 -12.27 3.47
N ALA A 262 12.75 -12.84 2.27
CA ALA A 262 11.51 -13.20 1.60
C ALA A 262 10.73 -14.27 2.40
N LEU A 263 11.43 -15.29 2.91
CA LEU A 263 10.82 -16.32 3.75
C LEU A 263 10.27 -15.73 5.05
N GLN A 264 10.98 -14.80 5.70
CA GLN A 264 10.47 -14.11 6.89
C GLN A 264 9.23 -13.26 6.58
N GLN A 265 9.19 -12.57 5.43
CA GLN A 265 8.02 -11.79 5.01
C GLN A 265 6.79 -12.69 4.78
N GLU A 266 6.93 -13.84 4.12
CA GLU A 266 5.83 -14.79 3.96
C GLU A 266 5.35 -15.34 5.30
N LEU A 267 6.27 -15.68 6.22
CA LEU A 267 5.91 -16.10 7.57
C LEU A 267 5.17 -15.00 8.35
N MET A 268 5.63 -13.75 8.27
CA MET A 268 4.93 -12.61 8.88
C MET A 268 3.53 -12.45 8.32
N MET A 269 3.35 -12.53 7.00
CA MET A 269 2.05 -12.43 6.36
C MET A 269 1.10 -13.55 6.83
N ALA A 270 1.58 -14.79 6.88
CA ALA A 270 0.80 -15.93 7.33
C ALA A 270 0.41 -15.82 8.82
N PHE A 271 1.35 -15.43 9.68
CA PHE A 271 1.07 -15.24 11.10
C PHE A 271 0.17 -14.04 11.38
N ASN A 272 0.18 -13.01 10.52
CA ASN A 272 -0.71 -11.87 10.66
C ASN A 272 -2.15 -12.13 10.17
N LEU A 273 -2.44 -13.32 9.60
CA LEU A 273 -3.79 -13.66 9.16
C LEU A 273 -4.78 -13.72 10.34
N PRO A 274 -6.00 -13.15 10.22
CA PRO A 274 -6.98 -13.17 11.31
C PRO A 274 -7.37 -14.57 11.79
N ALA A 275 -7.36 -15.57 10.91
CA ALA A 275 -7.64 -16.96 11.26
C ALA A 275 -6.53 -17.55 12.15
N PHE A 276 -5.26 -17.32 11.80
CA PHE A 276 -4.11 -17.75 12.58
C PHE A 276 -4.12 -17.12 13.97
N GLN A 277 -4.29 -15.79 14.04
CA GLN A 277 -4.32 -15.06 15.31
C GLN A 277 -5.47 -15.52 16.22
N ARG A 278 -6.64 -15.83 15.65
CA ARG A 278 -7.77 -16.38 16.41
C ARG A 278 -7.44 -17.73 17.04
N GLU A 279 -6.88 -18.67 16.26
CA GLU A 279 -6.46 -19.99 16.76
C GLU A 279 -5.34 -19.86 17.81
N LEU A 280 -4.40 -18.95 17.59
CA LEU A 280 -3.31 -18.67 18.53
C LEU A 280 -3.87 -18.18 19.89
N HIS A 281 -4.87 -17.28 19.86
CA HIS A 281 -5.56 -16.83 21.07
C HIS A 281 -6.40 -17.95 21.72
N GLU A 282 -7.05 -18.82 20.95
CA GLU A 282 -7.77 -19.98 21.46
C GLU A 282 -6.85 -20.93 22.24
N ILE A 283 -5.67 -21.25 21.69
CA ILE A 283 -4.64 -22.04 22.37
C ILE A 283 -4.21 -21.37 23.68
N GLY A 284 -4.08 -20.04 23.69
CA GLY A 284 -3.77 -19.26 24.89
C GLY A 284 -4.87 -19.26 25.96
N ARG A 285 -6.12 -19.53 25.59
CA ARG A 285 -7.25 -19.67 26.53
C ARG A 285 -7.38 -21.09 27.07
N GLU A 286 -7.14 -22.10 26.22
CA GLU A 286 -7.32 -23.51 26.58
C GLU A 286 -6.18 -24.09 27.43
N HIS A 287 -4.99 -23.52 27.32
CA HIS A 287 -3.80 -24.05 27.96
C HIS A 287 -3.06 -22.99 28.78
N GLU A 288 -2.61 -23.36 29.98
CA GLU A 288 -1.73 -22.51 30.78
C GLU A 288 -0.43 -22.24 30.01
N ARG A 289 0.05 -20.99 30.02
CA ARG A 289 1.28 -20.59 29.32
C ARG A 289 2.44 -21.45 29.82
N ASN A 290 3.26 -21.93 28.90
CA ASN A 290 4.36 -22.88 29.14
C ASN A 290 3.94 -24.32 29.52
N SER A 291 2.65 -24.63 29.63
CA SER A 291 2.23 -26.02 29.81
C SER A 291 2.67 -26.87 28.61
N PRO A 292 2.89 -28.18 28.81
CA PRO A 292 3.19 -29.09 27.70
C PRO A 292 2.09 -29.09 26.62
N GLY A 293 0.82 -28.93 27.04
CA GLY A 293 -0.33 -28.80 26.15
C GLY A 293 -0.23 -27.54 25.27
N PHE A 294 0.05 -26.39 25.90
CA PHE A 294 0.27 -25.13 25.18
C PHE A 294 1.38 -25.26 24.14
N ARG A 295 2.56 -25.75 24.53
CA ARG A 295 3.71 -25.88 23.62
C ARG A 295 3.40 -26.79 22.44
N LYS A 296 2.71 -27.90 22.67
CA LYS A 296 2.32 -28.85 21.62
C LYS A 296 1.31 -28.23 20.65
N ALA A 297 0.26 -27.58 21.15
CA ALA A 297 -0.75 -26.94 20.32
C ALA A 297 -0.18 -25.74 19.54
N PHE A 298 0.59 -24.88 20.22
CA PHE A 298 1.28 -23.74 19.61
C PHE A 298 2.23 -24.19 18.50
N MET A 299 3.10 -25.17 18.76
CA MET A 299 4.00 -25.71 17.74
C MET A 299 3.22 -26.29 16.58
N LYS A 300 2.12 -27.02 16.82
CA LYS A 300 1.27 -27.57 15.75
C LYS A 300 0.70 -26.45 14.86
N LEU A 301 0.23 -25.35 15.44
CA LEU A 301 -0.30 -24.19 14.72
C LEU A 301 0.79 -23.52 13.86
N VAL A 302 1.93 -23.19 14.47
CA VAL A 302 3.07 -22.57 13.77
C VAL A 302 3.59 -23.47 12.64
N ARG A 303 3.69 -24.78 12.91
CA ARG A 303 4.17 -25.76 11.93
C ARG A 303 3.25 -25.87 10.72
N ARG A 304 1.94 -25.73 10.89
CA ARG A 304 0.99 -25.77 9.77
C ARG A 304 1.34 -24.74 8.69
N GLU A 305 1.59 -23.50 9.09
CA GLU A 305 1.97 -22.42 8.15
C GLU A 305 3.40 -22.63 7.61
N GLN A 306 4.34 -23.02 8.48
CA GLN A 306 5.73 -23.29 8.08
C GLN A 306 5.85 -24.41 7.04
N LEU A 307 5.02 -25.46 7.14
CA LEU A 307 5.03 -26.60 6.22
C LEU A 307 4.62 -26.23 4.79
N ASP A 308 3.80 -25.18 4.61
CA ASP A 308 3.40 -24.66 3.30
C ASP A 308 4.47 -23.71 2.71
N ILE A 309 5.09 -22.89 3.56
CA ILE A 309 6.00 -21.82 3.14
C ILE A 309 7.43 -22.32 2.89
N ILE A 310 7.99 -23.09 3.82
CA ILE A 310 9.42 -23.48 3.82
C ILE A 310 9.85 -24.25 2.55
N PRO A 311 9.03 -25.18 2.00
CA PRO A 311 9.38 -25.87 0.75
C PRO A 311 9.64 -24.96 -0.44
N ARG A 312 9.04 -23.77 -0.48
CA ARG A 312 9.20 -22.80 -1.58
C ARG A 312 10.63 -22.25 -1.67
N TYR A 313 11.39 -22.36 -0.59
CA TYR A 313 12.76 -21.87 -0.46
C TYR A 313 13.80 -23.00 -0.55
N GLY A 314 13.42 -24.17 -1.04
CA GLY A 314 14.31 -25.32 -1.24
C GLY A 314 14.67 -26.09 0.03
N LEU A 315 14.07 -25.73 1.17
CA LEU A 315 14.17 -26.47 2.42
C LEU A 315 13.08 -27.55 2.48
N LYS A 316 13.25 -28.59 3.30
CA LYS A 316 12.22 -29.63 3.45
C LYS A 316 11.05 -29.11 4.30
N GLY A 317 9.82 -29.44 3.92
CA GLY A 317 8.64 -29.24 4.77
C GLY A 317 8.60 -30.28 5.90
N SER A 318 9.60 -30.26 6.79
CA SER A 318 9.78 -31.21 7.89
C SER A 318 10.43 -30.52 9.09
N GLU A 319 10.60 -31.25 10.21
CA GLU A 319 11.29 -30.69 11.37
C GLU A 319 12.73 -30.28 11.05
N GLU A 320 13.43 -31.11 10.26
CA GLU A 320 14.79 -30.83 9.82
C GLU A 320 14.88 -29.57 8.95
N GLY A 321 13.88 -29.31 8.11
CA GLY A 321 13.88 -28.09 7.29
C GLY A 321 13.66 -26.82 8.10
N VAL A 322 12.87 -26.89 9.19
CA VAL A 322 12.76 -25.76 10.12
C VAL A 322 14.05 -25.55 10.90
N GLU A 323 14.74 -26.62 11.31
CA GLU A 323 16.08 -26.46 11.91
C GLU A 323 17.07 -25.82 10.93
N GLN A 324 17.04 -26.21 9.66
CA GLN A 324 17.87 -25.59 8.61
C GLN A 324 17.53 -24.11 8.39
N MET A 325 16.24 -23.77 8.40
CA MET A 325 15.76 -22.39 8.35
C MET A 325 16.30 -21.57 9.54
N LEU A 326 16.14 -22.06 10.77
CA LEU A 326 16.61 -21.38 11.98
C LEU A 326 18.14 -21.24 11.99
N ARG A 327 18.89 -22.26 11.54
CA ARG A 327 20.35 -22.16 11.38
C ARG A 327 20.74 -21.09 10.35
N SER A 328 19.99 -21.00 9.24
CA SER A 328 20.23 -19.97 8.22
C SER A 328 20.02 -18.57 8.78
N PHE A 329 18.98 -18.36 9.59
CA PHE A 329 18.77 -17.09 10.29
C PHE A 329 19.86 -16.78 11.31
N GLN A 330 20.36 -17.78 12.02
CA GLN A 330 21.45 -17.59 12.97
C GLN A 330 22.76 -17.15 12.30
N LEU A 331 23.02 -17.61 11.07
CA LEU A 331 24.18 -17.15 10.28
C LEU A 331 24.01 -15.70 9.79
N LEU A 332 22.77 -15.23 9.68
CA LEU A 332 22.42 -13.86 9.31
C LEU A 332 22.04 -13.00 10.51
N LYS A 333 22.40 -13.43 11.74
CA LYS A 333 21.99 -12.75 12.97
C LYS A 333 22.48 -11.31 13.06
N ASP A 334 23.54 -10.94 12.36
CA ASP A 334 24.11 -9.59 12.38
C ASP A 334 23.47 -8.67 11.30
N ASP A 335 22.57 -9.21 10.48
CA ASP A 335 21.79 -8.44 9.50
C ASP A 335 20.60 -7.74 10.16
N ALA A 336 20.56 -6.41 10.08
CA ALA A 336 19.54 -5.60 10.74
C ALA A 336 18.11 -5.88 10.24
N ASP A 337 17.94 -6.16 8.95
CA ASP A 337 16.60 -6.45 8.40
C ASP A 337 16.10 -7.83 8.86
N VAL A 338 17.00 -8.81 8.89
CA VAL A 338 16.68 -10.16 9.41
C VAL A 338 16.33 -10.10 10.89
N GLN A 339 17.05 -9.30 11.69
CA GLN A 339 16.74 -9.09 13.11
C GLN A 339 15.36 -8.44 13.31
N VAL A 340 15.07 -7.38 12.55
CA VAL A 340 13.79 -6.66 12.63
C VAL A 340 12.63 -7.59 12.29
N ASN A 341 12.74 -8.34 11.20
CA ASN A 341 11.71 -9.30 10.82
C ASN A 341 11.58 -10.44 11.85
N ALA A 342 12.69 -10.92 12.42
CA ALA A 342 12.64 -11.93 13.48
C ALA A 342 11.92 -11.39 14.73
N ALA A 343 12.17 -10.15 15.13
CA ALA A 343 11.45 -9.49 16.22
C ALA A 343 9.96 -9.36 15.90
N ALA A 344 9.61 -8.92 14.68
CA ALA A 344 8.21 -8.79 14.26
C ALA A 344 7.48 -10.15 14.23
N ILE A 345 8.16 -11.21 13.77
CA ILE A 345 7.62 -12.59 13.82
C ILE A 345 7.40 -13.02 15.27
N ASN A 346 8.36 -12.79 16.15
CA ASN A 346 8.23 -13.15 17.56
C ASN A 346 7.03 -12.41 18.19
N ASP A 347 6.87 -11.13 17.90
CA ASP A 347 5.72 -10.33 18.36
C ASP A 347 4.38 -10.89 17.84
N LEU A 348 4.30 -11.27 16.55
CA LEU A 348 3.09 -11.89 15.99
C LEU A 348 2.77 -13.25 16.60
N LEU A 349 3.79 -13.93 17.13
CA LEU A 349 3.67 -15.22 17.79
C LEU A 349 3.50 -15.09 19.31
N GLU A 350 3.71 -13.89 19.87
CA GLU A 350 3.45 -13.63 21.27
C GLU A 350 1.95 -13.52 21.50
N ILE A 351 1.44 -14.39 22.36
CA ILE A 351 0.08 -14.23 22.89
C ILE A 351 0.13 -13.06 23.86
N ASP A 352 -0.45 -11.94 23.41
CA ASP A 352 -0.63 -10.74 24.20
C ASP A 352 -1.17 -11.13 25.58
N ARG A 353 -0.38 -10.80 26.60
CA ARG A 353 -0.63 -11.14 28.00
C ARG A 353 -1.88 -10.45 28.56
N GLU A 354 -2.52 -9.59 27.76
CA GLU A 354 -3.55 -8.65 28.21
C GLU A 354 -4.96 -9.24 28.25
N GLN A 355 -5.24 -10.40 27.64
CA GLN A 355 -6.62 -10.92 27.57
C GLN A 355 -6.96 -12.06 28.56
N SER A 356 -5.97 -12.66 29.24
CA SER A 356 -6.21 -13.80 30.15
C SER A 356 -6.32 -13.43 31.63
N ILE A 357 -6.43 -12.14 31.94
CA ILE A 357 -6.62 -11.71 33.32
C ILE A 357 -8.11 -11.39 33.51
N GLY A 358 -8.79 -12.23 34.29
CA GLY A 358 -10.15 -11.98 34.77
C GLY A 358 -10.26 -10.61 35.45
N ALA A 359 -11.49 -10.23 35.79
CA ALA A 359 -11.93 -8.91 36.25
C ALA A 359 -11.13 -8.22 37.40
N ASP A 360 -10.08 -8.85 37.93
CA ASP A 360 -9.14 -8.34 38.94
C ASP A 360 -7.70 -8.14 38.44
N ALA A 361 -7.52 -7.89 37.14
CA ALA A 361 -6.23 -7.59 36.53
C ALA A 361 -5.65 -6.20 36.88
N PRO A 362 -4.32 -6.09 37.05
CA PRO A 362 -3.68 -4.81 37.35
C PRO A 362 -3.92 -3.86 36.17
N LYS A 363 -4.53 -2.71 36.48
CA LYS A 363 -4.68 -1.54 35.61
C LYS A 363 -3.50 -1.47 34.64
N ARG A 364 -3.78 -1.41 33.33
CA ARG A 364 -2.83 -1.00 32.26
C ARG A 364 -1.82 -0.09 32.92
N LYS A 365 -0.52 -0.47 32.94
CA LYS A 365 0.55 0.34 33.57
C LYS A 365 0.22 1.77 33.19
N SER A 366 -0.27 2.52 34.18
CA SER A 366 -0.84 3.84 33.90
C SER A 366 0.21 4.57 33.09
N PRO A 367 -0.18 5.24 31.97
CA PRO A 367 0.77 5.84 31.05
C PRO A 367 1.87 6.48 31.88
N ILE A 368 3.12 6.11 31.61
CA ILE A 368 4.24 6.56 32.43
C ILE A 368 4.27 8.07 32.21
N ARG A 369 3.63 8.82 33.12
CA ARG A 369 3.46 10.26 32.97
C ARG A 369 4.80 11.00 33.07
N ASN A 370 5.82 10.30 33.54
CA ASN A 370 7.15 10.83 33.74
C ASN A 370 8.06 10.36 32.61
N LYS A 371 8.90 11.28 32.14
CA LYS A 371 9.95 10.99 31.17
C LYS A 371 10.85 9.86 31.68
N PRO A 372 11.33 8.97 30.80
CA PRO A 372 12.16 7.83 31.17
C PRO A 372 13.44 8.32 31.86
N THR A 373 13.69 7.80 33.06
CA THR A 373 14.90 8.09 33.87
C THR A 373 15.81 6.89 33.98
N GLN A 374 15.35 5.72 33.54
CA GLN A 374 16.09 4.47 33.56
C GLN A 374 16.34 3.98 32.13
N ILE A 375 17.51 3.39 31.89
CA ILE A 375 17.90 2.84 30.58
C ILE A 375 16.91 1.80 30.05
N SER A 376 16.31 0.99 30.93
CA SER A 376 15.30 0.00 30.56
C SER A 376 14.07 0.65 29.92
N GLN A 377 13.61 1.79 30.46
CA GLN A 377 12.46 2.52 29.93
C GLN A 377 12.76 3.13 28.56
N VAL A 378 13.97 3.69 28.38
CA VAL A 378 14.43 4.22 27.08
C VAL A 378 14.52 3.10 26.06
N ARG A 379 15.06 1.94 26.45
CA ARG A 379 15.15 0.76 25.58
C ARG A 379 13.79 0.25 25.15
N ASP A 380 12.83 0.17 26.07
CA ASP A 380 11.46 -0.23 25.76
C ASP A 380 10.81 0.74 24.76
N MET A 381 11.01 2.05 24.96
CA MET A 381 10.52 3.09 24.03
C MET A 381 11.13 2.95 22.63
N LEU A 382 12.46 2.81 22.54
CA LEU A 382 13.14 2.68 21.25
C LEU A 382 12.77 1.37 20.52
N LYS A 383 12.53 0.28 21.25
CA LYS A 383 12.00 -0.97 20.67
C LYS A 383 10.62 -0.76 20.06
N TRP A 384 9.75 -0.02 20.74
CA TRP A 384 8.43 0.31 20.21
C TRP A 384 8.55 1.19 18.96
N MET A 385 9.39 2.23 19.00
CA MET A 385 9.65 3.06 17.81
C MET A 385 10.19 2.24 16.64
N LEU A 386 11.15 1.34 16.89
CA LEU A 386 11.71 0.46 15.87
C LEU A 386 10.61 -0.39 15.22
N LYS A 387 9.74 -1.00 16.02
CA LYS A 387 8.60 -1.79 15.54
C LYS A 387 7.67 -0.98 14.65
N GLU A 388 7.27 0.21 15.10
CA GLU A 388 6.34 1.06 14.37
C GLU A 388 6.93 1.60 13.07
N PHE A 389 8.19 2.07 13.10
CA PHE A 389 8.88 2.49 11.89
C PHE A 389 9.17 1.32 10.94
N SER A 390 9.28 0.09 11.43
CA SER A 390 9.48 -1.08 10.58
C SER A 390 8.22 -1.54 9.83
N LYS A 391 7.05 -0.93 10.09
CA LYS A 391 5.81 -1.26 9.36
C LYS A 391 5.98 -1.02 7.86
N PHE A 392 5.45 -1.94 7.05
CA PHE A 392 5.55 -1.89 5.60
C PHE A 392 5.06 -0.57 5.00
N THR A 393 3.95 -0.03 5.50
CA THR A 393 3.40 1.25 5.03
C THR A 393 4.36 2.40 5.26
N PHE A 394 4.92 2.51 6.47
CA PHE A 394 5.89 3.55 6.80
C PHE A 394 7.16 3.42 5.95
N GLN A 395 7.67 2.19 5.78
CA GLN A 395 8.85 1.94 4.93
C GLN A 395 8.60 2.26 3.45
N ALA A 396 7.39 2.04 2.94
CA ALA A 396 7.00 2.44 1.60
C ALA A 396 7.03 3.97 1.44
N ASP A 397 6.48 4.71 2.42
CA ASP A 397 6.49 6.17 2.40
C ASP A 397 7.93 6.73 2.45
N ILE A 398 8.81 6.16 3.30
CA ILE A 398 10.23 6.53 3.33
C ILE A 398 10.92 6.28 1.98
N LYS A 399 10.62 5.15 1.33
CA LYS A 399 11.19 4.82 0.01
C LYS A 399 10.74 5.82 -1.06
N ASP A 400 9.47 6.22 -1.02
CA ASP A 400 8.92 7.21 -1.95
C ASP A 400 9.52 8.60 -1.69
N LEU A 401 9.70 9.02 -0.43
CA LEU A 401 10.40 10.26 -0.09
C LEU A 401 11.83 10.29 -0.66
N LYS A 402 12.58 9.19 -0.50
CA LYS A 402 13.93 9.08 -1.08
C LYS A 402 13.90 9.22 -2.60
N ARG A 403 13.01 8.48 -3.27
CA ARG A 403 12.85 8.56 -4.73
C ARG A 403 12.53 9.98 -5.20
N CYS A 404 11.64 10.68 -4.50
CA CYS A 404 11.30 12.07 -4.79
C CYS A 404 12.52 13.00 -4.62
N GLN A 405 13.27 12.86 -3.53
CA GLN A 405 14.47 13.66 -3.29
C GLN A 405 15.55 13.40 -4.36
N ASP A 406 15.78 12.15 -4.72
CA ASP A 406 16.75 11.77 -5.75
C ASP A 406 16.38 12.32 -7.12
N PHE A 407 15.09 12.25 -7.46
CA PHE A 407 14.55 12.84 -8.68
C PHE A 407 14.73 14.36 -8.71
N ASN A 408 14.35 15.05 -7.62
CA ASN A 408 14.44 16.51 -7.51
C ASN A 408 15.88 17.02 -7.61
N LEU A 409 16.83 16.28 -7.02
CA LEU A 409 18.26 16.62 -7.05
C LEU A 409 18.99 16.05 -8.28
N LYS A 410 18.25 15.44 -9.23
CA LYS A 410 18.80 14.82 -10.45
C LYS A 410 19.95 13.86 -10.17
N ARG A 411 19.85 13.09 -9.08
CA ARG A 411 20.88 12.13 -8.70
C ARG A 411 20.92 10.98 -9.71
N THR A 412 22.12 10.54 -10.04
CA THR A 412 22.32 9.44 -10.99
C THR A 412 22.12 8.11 -10.27
N TYR A 413 21.33 7.22 -10.85
CA TYR A 413 21.16 5.85 -10.34
C TYR A 413 22.48 5.09 -10.45
N ASN A 414 22.96 4.50 -9.35
CA ASN A 414 24.14 3.64 -9.38
C ASN A 414 23.71 2.18 -9.62
N PRO A 415 23.95 1.62 -10.81
CA PRO A 415 23.50 0.26 -11.14
C PRO A 415 24.25 -0.83 -10.36
N ARG A 416 25.39 -0.51 -9.72
CA ARG A 416 26.13 -1.50 -8.92
C ARG A 416 25.54 -1.71 -7.53
N THR A 417 24.99 -0.65 -6.95
CA THR A 417 24.40 -0.67 -5.61
C THR A 417 22.88 -0.70 -5.65
N GLU A 418 22.30 -0.63 -6.85
CA GLU A 418 20.85 -0.53 -7.09
C GLU A 418 20.16 0.58 -6.30
N CYS A 419 20.89 1.66 -6.02
CA CYS A 419 20.39 2.79 -5.26
C CYS A 419 20.93 4.13 -5.77
N PHE A 420 20.23 5.20 -5.42
CA PHE A 420 20.76 6.54 -5.53
C PHE A 420 21.59 6.83 -4.28
N GLU A 421 22.81 7.31 -4.47
CA GLU A 421 23.69 7.66 -3.38
C GLU A 421 23.49 9.14 -3.04
N ASP A 422 22.82 9.39 -1.92
CA ASP A 422 22.88 10.69 -1.28
C ASP A 422 24.29 10.86 -0.66
N PRO A 423 25.08 11.88 -1.06
CA PRO A 423 26.33 12.18 -0.38
C PRO A 423 26.15 12.42 1.12
N ASP A 424 24.99 12.96 1.51
CA ASP A 424 24.59 13.17 2.89
C ASP A 424 23.76 12.00 3.45
N GLY A 425 23.67 10.87 2.76
CA GLY A 425 23.05 9.66 3.31
C GLY A 425 21.60 9.82 3.75
N TYR A 426 20.85 10.72 3.13
CA TYR A 426 19.48 11.09 3.50
C TYR A 426 19.36 11.66 4.91
N TYR A 427 20.41 12.33 5.39
CA TYR A 427 20.39 12.99 6.70
C TYR A 427 19.35 14.11 6.76
N HIS A 428 19.04 14.77 5.63
CA HIS A 428 17.97 15.77 5.49
C HIS A 428 16.94 15.33 4.45
N LEU A 429 16.15 14.31 4.78
CA LEU A 429 15.07 13.83 3.93
C LEU A 429 13.80 14.68 4.14
N GLU A 430 13.40 15.44 3.13
CA GLU A 430 12.17 16.26 3.15
C GLU A 430 10.93 15.37 3.33
N GLY A 431 9.94 15.81 4.12
CA GLY A 431 8.74 15.03 4.44
C GLY A 431 8.91 13.98 5.56
N ARG A 432 10.15 13.65 5.94
CA ARG A 432 10.42 12.69 7.01
C ARG A 432 9.95 13.16 8.40
N PRO A 433 10.14 14.44 8.82
CA PRO A 433 9.66 14.90 10.12
C PRO A 433 8.16 14.67 10.32
N GLU A 434 7.35 14.88 9.28
CA GLU A 434 5.90 14.70 9.29
C GLU A 434 5.52 13.22 9.51
N LEU A 435 6.21 12.29 8.82
CA LEU A 435 6.04 10.86 9.02
C LEU A 435 6.45 10.43 10.45
N VAL A 436 7.57 10.96 10.95
CA VAL A 436 8.05 10.67 12.30
C VAL A 436 7.03 11.13 13.35
N VAL A 437 6.50 12.36 13.21
CA VAL A 437 5.48 12.88 14.14
C VAL A 437 4.23 12.02 14.13
N MET A 438 3.76 11.54 12.98
CA MET A 438 2.57 10.68 12.88
C MET A 438 2.70 9.38 13.71
N VAL A 439 3.88 8.76 13.70
CA VAL A 439 4.14 7.55 14.48
C VAL A 439 4.37 7.92 15.95
N THR A 440 5.26 8.87 16.21
CA THR A 440 5.67 9.25 17.55
C THR A 440 4.56 9.91 18.36
N SER A 441 3.55 10.51 17.73
CA SER A 441 2.38 11.07 18.43
C SER A 441 1.57 10.04 19.21
N THR A 442 1.69 8.76 18.84
CA THR A 442 1.05 7.65 19.55
C THR A 442 1.92 7.08 20.68
N ILE A 443 3.25 7.12 20.51
CA ILE A 443 4.23 6.49 21.40
C ILE A 443 4.66 7.46 22.52
N LEU A 444 5.06 8.67 22.15
CA LEU A 444 5.67 9.67 23.05
C LEU A 444 4.81 10.01 24.28
N PRO A 445 3.49 10.20 24.17
CA PRO A 445 2.65 10.47 25.34
C PRO A 445 2.68 9.36 26.41
N ILE A 446 2.96 8.11 26.01
CA ILE A 446 3.03 6.96 26.91
C ILE A 446 4.28 7.02 27.81
N TYR A 447 5.31 7.72 27.35
CA TYR A 447 6.58 7.94 28.03
C TYR A 447 6.71 9.38 28.57
N GLY A 448 5.61 10.14 28.64
CA GLY A 448 5.60 11.49 29.22
C GLY A 448 6.18 12.59 28.32
N PHE A 449 6.30 12.33 27.01
CA PHE A 449 6.73 13.32 26.02
C PHE A 449 5.52 13.89 25.26
N GLU A 450 5.65 15.11 24.75
CA GLU A 450 4.64 15.74 23.89
C GLU A 450 4.56 15.03 22.51
N PRO A 451 3.37 14.91 21.89
CA PRO A 451 3.24 14.37 20.54
C PRO A 451 3.58 15.43 19.47
N SER A 452 4.79 16.00 19.55
CA SER A 452 5.23 17.12 18.72
C SER A 452 6.70 16.95 18.28
N ASN A 453 7.16 17.75 17.31
CA ASN A 453 8.58 17.83 16.96
C ASN A 453 9.46 18.19 18.18
N GLN A 454 8.93 19.04 19.07
CA GLN A 454 9.62 19.40 20.31
C GLN A 454 9.71 18.20 21.26
N GLY A 455 8.66 17.39 21.34
CA GLY A 455 8.67 16.15 22.12
C GLY A 455 9.66 15.11 21.59
N VAL A 456 9.89 15.03 20.28
CA VAL A 456 10.95 14.19 19.69
C VAL A 456 12.34 14.69 20.10
N GLN A 457 12.58 16.01 20.07
CA GLN A 457 13.86 16.57 20.53
C GLN A 457 14.09 16.31 22.03
N ASP A 458 13.07 16.51 22.84
CA ASP A 458 13.08 16.25 24.28
C ASP A 458 13.32 14.76 24.58
N MET A 459 12.73 13.86 23.80
CA MET A 459 13.01 12.43 23.84
C MET A 459 14.49 12.15 23.52
N LEU A 460 15.07 12.75 22.48
CA LEU A 460 16.49 12.57 22.15
C LEU A 460 17.41 13.07 23.26
N GLN A 461 17.09 14.21 23.89
CA GLN A 461 17.83 14.72 25.05
C GLN A 461 17.79 13.73 26.24
N HIS A 462 16.66 13.06 26.47
CA HIS A 462 16.55 12.05 27.51
C HIS A 462 17.25 10.73 27.17
N CYS A 463 17.39 10.41 25.88
CA CYS A 463 18.17 9.26 25.42
C CYS A 463 19.68 9.50 25.54
N ALA A 464 20.14 10.75 25.39
CA ALA A 464 21.55 11.09 25.25
C ALA A 464 22.47 10.62 26.40
N PRO A 465 22.09 10.71 27.70
CA PRO A 465 22.91 10.20 28.80
C PRO A 465 23.17 8.69 28.75
N PHE A 466 22.27 7.93 28.13
CA PHE A 466 22.35 6.47 28.05
C PHE A 466 23.07 5.98 26.79
N PHE A 467 23.50 6.90 25.92
CA PHE A 467 24.00 6.56 24.60
C PHE A 467 25.36 5.85 24.58
N LYS A 468 26.08 5.87 25.71
CA LYS A 468 27.30 5.08 25.91
C LYS A 468 27.02 3.57 26.05
N ASP A 469 25.76 3.17 26.28
CA ASP A 469 25.35 1.77 26.30
C ASP A 469 25.35 1.18 24.87
N PRO A 470 26.14 0.14 24.58
CA PRO A 470 26.24 -0.42 23.23
C PRO A 470 24.91 -0.95 22.69
N GLU A 471 24.07 -1.52 23.56
CA GLU A 471 22.77 -2.07 23.16
C GLU A 471 21.81 -0.95 22.77
N LEU A 472 21.77 0.15 23.54
CA LEU A 472 20.95 1.31 23.20
C LEU A 472 21.43 2.02 21.94
N GLY A 473 22.75 2.15 21.76
CA GLY A 473 23.35 2.71 20.54
C GLY A 473 22.93 1.94 19.29
N LEU A 474 23.06 0.61 19.32
CA LEU A 474 22.62 -0.26 18.22
C LEU A 474 21.12 -0.13 17.94
N LEU A 475 20.30 -0.04 18.98
CA LEU A 475 18.86 0.11 18.82
C LEU A 475 18.48 1.46 18.18
N LEU A 476 19.17 2.54 18.56
CA LEU A 476 18.96 3.84 17.92
C LEU A 476 19.43 3.84 16.46
N ASP A 477 20.50 3.12 16.14
CA ASP A 477 20.96 2.94 14.75
C ASP A 477 19.92 2.23 13.90
N GLN A 478 19.31 1.18 14.45
CA GLN A 478 18.22 0.46 13.78
C GLN A 478 17.01 1.38 13.55
N VAL A 479 16.63 2.19 14.55
CA VAL A 479 15.57 3.19 14.41
C VAL A 479 15.90 4.17 13.28
N ASN A 480 17.09 4.76 13.29
CA ASN A 480 17.51 5.73 12.27
C ASN A 480 17.63 5.12 10.87
N ALA A 481 18.06 3.87 10.76
CA ALA A 481 18.06 3.13 9.51
C ALA A 481 16.63 2.97 8.96
N LYS A 482 15.64 2.66 9.82
CA LYS A 482 14.22 2.62 9.43
C LYS A 482 13.64 3.99 9.13
N LEU A 483 14.22 5.07 9.65
CA LEU A 483 13.95 6.44 9.22
C LEU A 483 14.63 6.83 7.90
N GLY A 484 15.26 5.86 7.22
CA GLY A 484 15.87 6.03 5.91
C GLY A 484 17.29 6.58 5.94
N MET A 485 17.94 6.73 7.09
CA MET A 485 19.33 7.20 7.14
C MET A 485 20.31 6.14 6.65
N SER A 486 21.35 6.55 5.92
CA SER A 486 22.48 5.68 5.60
C SER A 486 23.41 5.50 6.81
N PRO A 487 24.30 4.49 6.83
CA PRO A 487 25.27 4.32 7.91
C PRO A 487 26.09 5.59 8.21
N ALA A 488 26.50 6.34 7.18
CA ALA A 488 27.23 7.60 7.38
C ALA A 488 26.36 8.69 8.02
N ALA A 489 25.08 8.78 7.63
CA ALA A 489 24.13 9.71 8.24
C ALA A 489 23.84 9.35 9.71
N VAL A 490 23.72 8.05 10.01
CA VAL A 490 23.58 7.55 11.39
C VAL A 490 24.78 7.94 12.26
N GLN A 491 26.00 7.81 11.76
CA GLN A 491 27.21 8.24 12.49
C GLN A 491 27.23 9.76 12.75
N ARG A 492 26.77 10.57 11.79
CA ARG A 492 26.61 12.02 12.05
C ARG A 492 25.52 12.31 13.08
N PHE A 493 24.44 11.53 13.06
CA PHE A 493 23.38 11.65 14.07
C PHE A 493 23.89 11.32 15.48
N HIS A 494 24.77 10.32 15.63
CA HIS A 494 25.45 10.02 16.91
C HIS A 494 26.14 11.25 17.49
N HIS A 495 26.92 11.97 16.68
CA HIS A 495 27.62 13.17 17.14
C HIS A 495 26.65 14.23 17.65
N VAL A 496 25.51 14.41 16.98
CA VAL A 496 24.47 15.33 17.44
C VAL A 496 23.87 14.87 18.76
N VAL A 497 23.51 13.60 18.90
CA VAL A 497 22.95 13.06 20.16
C VAL A 497 23.95 13.18 21.31
N LEU A 498 25.22 12.86 21.08
CA LEU A 498 26.27 13.01 22.09
C LEU A 498 26.45 14.47 22.52
N SER A 499 26.37 15.42 21.59
CA SER A 499 26.42 16.86 21.90
C SER A 499 25.22 17.36 22.72
N LEU A 500 24.11 16.62 22.76
CA LEU A 500 22.96 16.93 23.62
C LEU A 500 23.17 16.44 25.06
N ALA A 501 24.16 15.57 25.31
CA ALA A 501 24.49 15.08 26.66
C ALA A 501 25.53 15.96 27.38
N GLU A 502 26.24 16.81 26.63
CA GLU A 502 27.20 17.82 27.14
C GLU A 502 26.46 19.10 27.52
#